data_AF-A0A9E1SY09-F1
#
_entry.id   AF-A0A9E1SY09-F1
#
_cell.length_a   1.000
_cell.length_b   1.000
_cell.length_c   1.000
_cell.angle_alpha   90.00
_cell.angle_beta   90.00
_cell.angle_gamma   90.00
#
_symmetry.space_group_name_H-M   'P 1'
#
loop_
_entity.id
_entity.type
_entity.pdbx_description
1 polymer ?
#
loop_
_entity_poly.entity_id
_entity_poly.type
_entity_poly.pdbx_seq_one_letter_code
_entity_poly.pdbx_strand_id
1 'polypeptide(L)'
;MSEQTTTRARHQAVLDAAKKHLNAGDTNAYWKTISDISPRYAKIAGQVANDEGIVGTGARERLQDAAEEQLGRRFTEKELSQIEIEIATGDHQARRQNMAKDGTAGLSLGDTDRYHGRVFDRRQLPPDTYTLHNVIKSLGPVAHAMRDTDDPKDPATKARLEKALEKHEPSLDERLRNGLANAGDGLSFISDVIEGYGHDFKDWTEGRQREIREIFQDKPNQKPGAPKSKLEPMDQEELVADLTQQDSPLEDILDKSPTDLTESDVRQVMLARRNASTDVEREKLFGIEKAFFDDKYGAEKATHTAVGGPMKDQLLGLARELAQPKPGESSRDIIKAMQAGLNVVNRHRIDRTPGRKPTPASPMFSELKDDGIAGPKTRGAFKATARVLGPAKVKEGMALGRFKRFAEQPSFSNLRSKTESAFGGLFRKPSALQSKSTEEGFGLQAAINDLGRDELGTSFKPIREDGDIGPKTRAAFEQVVPASGPGRFTAKLGENLGFFNDDPFG
;
A
#
# COMPACT_ATOMS: atom_id res chain seq x y z
N MET A 1 18.21 28.53 -34.02
CA MET A 1 18.32 27.59 -35.17
C MET A 1 19.47 26.61 -35.01
N SER A 2 20.67 27.00 -34.59
CA SER A 2 21.83 26.08 -34.41
C SER A 2 21.54 24.92 -33.44
N GLU A 3 20.88 25.18 -32.31
CA GLU A 3 20.56 24.19 -31.26
C GLU A 3 19.47 23.16 -31.66
N GLN A 4 18.58 23.55 -32.57
CA GLN A 4 17.58 22.62 -33.14
C GLN A 4 18.22 21.70 -34.19
N THR A 5 19.14 22.22 -35.01
CA THR A 5 19.90 21.42 -35.97
C THR A 5 20.78 20.39 -35.27
N THR A 6 21.39 20.73 -34.13
CA THR A 6 22.19 19.79 -33.33
C THR A 6 21.32 18.70 -32.68
N THR A 7 20.13 19.04 -32.19
CA THR A 7 19.20 18.07 -31.60
C THR A 7 18.67 17.08 -32.64
N ARG A 8 18.25 17.56 -33.81
CA ARG A 8 17.78 16.72 -34.92
C ARG A 8 18.85 15.75 -35.40
N ALA A 9 20.08 16.24 -35.64
CA ALA A 9 21.20 15.42 -36.07
C ALA A 9 21.57 14.36 -35.01
N ARG A 10 21.56 14.72 -33.72
CA ARG A 10 21.79 13.79 -32.61
C ARG A 10 20.74 12.68 -32.58
N HIS A 11 19.46 13.03 -32.60
CA HIS A 11 18.38 12.03 -32.61
C HIS A 11 18.43 11.14 -33.85
N GLN A 12 18.76 11.70 -35.01
CA GLN A 12 18.95 10.92 -36.23
C GLN A 12 20.07 9.89 -36.08
N ALA A 13 21.22 10.28 -35.53
CA ALA A 13 22.33 9.36 -35.26
C ALA A 13 21.95 8.24 -34.28
N VAL A 14 21.19 8.56 -33.22
CA VAL A 14 20.68 7.57 -32.27
C VAL A 14 19.74 6.59 -32.97
N LEU A 15 18.81 7.07 -33.78
CA LEU A 15 17.90 6.19 -34.55
C LEU A 15 18.69 5.29 -35.51
N ASP A 16 19.70 5.81 -36.22
CA ASP A 16 20.50 5.01 -37.14
C ASP A 16 21.31 3.92 -36.39
N ALA A 17 21.82 4.21 -35.20
CA ALA A 17 22.46 3.23 -34.33
C ALA A 17 21.45 2.17 -33.85
N ALA A 18 20.28 2.60 -33.35
CA ALA A 18 19.21 1.72 -32.89
C ALA A 18 18.75 0.76 -34.02
N LYS A 19 18.67 1.24 -35.26
CA LYS A 19 18.31 0.41 -36.42
C LYS A 19 19.30 -0.73 -36.67
N LYS A 20 20.60 -0.54 -36.39
CA LYS A 20 21.60 -1.61 -36.50
C LYS A 20 21.31 -2.74 -35.50
N HIS A 21 20.95 -2.41 -34.27
CA HIS A 21 20.56 -3.39 -33.25
C HIS A 21 19.30 -4.16 -33.65
N LEU A 22 18.28 -3.48 -34.17
CA LEU A 22 17.08 -4.15 -34.70
C LEU A 22 17.38 -5.10 -35.85
N ASN A 23 18.26 -4.72 -36.78
CA ASN A 23 18.64 -5.58 -37.90
C ASN A 23 19.40 -6.84 -37.42
N ALA A 24 20.03 -6.79 -36.25
CA ALA A 24 20.66 -7.93 -35.59
C ALA A 24 19.70 -8.74 -34.72
N GLY A 25 18.43 -8.31 -34.56
CA GLY A 25 17.46 -8.92 -33.66
C GLY A 25 17.70 -8.62 -32.17
N ASP A 26 18.56 -7.64 -31.85
CA ASP A 26 18.92 -7.27 -30.47
C ASP A 26 18.02 -6.13 -29.97
N THR A 27 16.85 -6.50 -29.44
CA THR A 27 15.86 -5.57 -28.87
C THR A 27 16.36 -4.91 -27.60
N ASN A 28 17.18 -5.59 -26.79
CA ASN A 28 17.75 -5.05 -25.56
C ASN A 28 18.68 -3.87 -25.86
N ALA A 29 19.60 -4.06 -26.81
CA ALA A 29 20.48 -2.99 -27.25
C ALA A 29 19.71 -1.87 -27.96
N TYR A 30 18.65 -2.20 -28.71
CA TYR A 30 17.75 -1.19 -29.29
C TYR A 30 17.20 -0.25 -28.22
N TRP A 31 16.53 -0.78 -27.19
CA TRP A 31 15.93 0.04 -26.13
C TRP A 31 16.98 0.81 -25.36
N LYS A 32 18.14 0.21 -25.09
CA LYS A 32 19.27 0.92 -24.48
C LYS A 32 19.71 2.12 -25.32
N THR A 33 19.80 2.00 -26.64
CA THR A 33 20.11 3.13 -27.53
C THR A 33 19.00 4.19 -27.55
N ILE A 34 17.71 3.79 -27.53
CA ILE A 34 16.59 4.74 -27.49
C ILE A 34 16.57 5.58 -26.21
N SER A 35 17.21 5.12 -25.13
CA SER A 35 17.33 5.88 -23.89
C SER A 35 18.04 7.23 -24.04
N ASP A 36 18.87 7.42 -25.09
CA ASP A 36 19.50 8.70 -25.41
C ASP A 36 18.52 9.77 -25.97
N ILE A 37 17.34 9.33 -26.41
CA ILE A 37 16.22 10.18 -26.87
C ILE A 37 15.16 10.29 -25.78
N SER A 38 14.70 9.16 -25.23
CA SER A 38 13.67 9.13 -24.19
C SER A 38 14.03 8.11 -23.10
N PRO A 39 14.77 8.53 -22.05
CA PRO A 39 15.31 7.62 -21.04
C PRO A 39 14.25 6.82 -20.29
N ARG A 40 13.16 7.49 -19.88
CA ARG A 40 12.10 6.87 -19.06
C ARG A 40 11.27 5.88 -19.86
N TYR A 41 10.85 6.28 -21.06
CA TYR A 41 10.15 5.39 -21.98
C TYR A 41 10.99 4.16 -22.32
N ALA A 42 12.24 4.36 -22.72
CA ALA A 42 13.14 3.29 -23.10
C ALA A 42 13.40 2.29 -21.98
N LYS A 43 13.47 2.77 -20.73
CA LYS A 43 13.58 1.90 -19.56
C LYS A 43 12.37 0.97 -19.42
N ILE A 44 11.16 1.52 -19.51
CA ILE A 44 9.91 0.75 -19.39
C ILE A 44 9.75 -0.22 -20.57
N ALA A 45 9.97 0.25 -21.80
CA ALA A 45 9.89 -0.58 -23.00
C ALA A 45 10.96 -1.69 -23.00
N GLY A 46 12.16 -1.38 -22.51
CA GLY A 46 13.23 -2.36 -22.31
C GLY A 46 12.86 -3.42 -21.27
N GLN A 47 12.25 -3.02 -20.15
CA GLN A 47 11.73 -3.97 -19.16
C GLN A 47 10.71 -4.93 -19.78
N VAL A 48 9.79 -4.41 -20.60
CA VAL A 48 8.80 -5.23 -21.34
C VAL A 48 9.45 -6.19 -22.32
N ALA A 49 10.41 -5.72 -23.13
CA ALA A 49 11.06 -6.55 -24.11
C ALA A 49 11.96 -7.63 -23.50
N ASN A 50 12.49 -7.39 -22.30
CA ASN A 50 13.46 -8.29 -21.67
C ASN A 50 12.85 -9.21 -20.61
N ASP A 51 11.53 -9.14 -20.38
CA ASP A 51 10.88 -9.79 -19.24
C ASP A 51 11.53 -9.41 -17.88
N GLU A 52 11.91 -8.14 -17.74
CA GLU A 52 12.62 -7.63 -16.57
C GLU A 52 11.67 -6.84 -15.65
N GLY A 53 11.68 -7.20 -14.36
CA GLY A 53 10.90 -6.53 -13.34
C GLY A 53 9.39 -6.71 -13.51
N ILE A 54 8.63 -6.09 -12.61
CA ILE A 54 7.17 -6.30 -12.51
C ILE A 54 6.44 -5.90 -13.80
N VAL A 55 6.88 -4.79 -14.42
CA VAL A 55 6.26 -4.29 -15.65
C VAL A 55 6.50 -5.25 -16.82
N GLY A 56 7.70 -5.80 -16.93
CA GLY A 56 8.06 -6.71 -18.01
C GLY A 56 7.32 -8.03 -17.94
N THR A 57 7.42 -8.69 -16.78
CA THR A 57 6.73 -9.96 -16.54
C THR A 57 5.21 -9.81 -16.62
N GLY A 58 4.66 -8.69 -16.15
CA GLY A 58 3.24 -8.41 -16.27
C GLY A 58 2.77 -8.26 -17.73
N ALA A 59 3.54 -7.56 -18.57
CA ALA A 59 3.20 -7.40 -19.99
C ALA A 59 3.30 -8.72 -20.77
N ARG A 60 4.34 -9.52 -20.50
CA ARG A 60 4.51 -10.84 -21.11
C ARG A 60 3.36 -11.79 -20.76
N GLU A 61 2.96 -11.85 -19.49
CA GLU A 61 1.82 -12.68 -19.08
C GLU A 61 0.52 -12.25 -19.73
N ARG A 62 0.24 -10.94 -19.84
CA ARG A 62 -0.97 -10.45 -20.54
C ARG A 62 -0.99 -10.84 -22.02
N LEU A 63 0.17 -10.74 -22.69
CA LEU A 63 0.30 -11.19 -24.06
C LEU A 63 0.00 -12.69 -24.20
N GLN A 64 0.44 -13.49 -23.23
CA GLN A 64 0.19 -14.91 -23.18
C GLN A 64 -1.27 -15.26 -22.87
N ASP A 65 -1.89 -14.57 -21.91
CA ASP A 65 -3.30 -14.78 -21.56
C ASP A 65 -4.22 -14.40 -22.74
N ALA A 66 -3.94 -13.29 -23.43
CA ALA A 66 -4.69 -12.89 -24.62
C ALA A 66 -4.52 -13.91 -25.75
N ALA A 67 -3.33 -14.48 -25.92
CA ALA A 67 -3.10 -15.54 -26.88
C ALA A 67 -3.88 -16.81 -26.52
N GLU A 68 -3.86 -17.19 -25.25
CA GLU A 68 -4.58 -18.36 -24.75
C GLU A 68 -6.10 -18.20 -24.93
N GLU A 69 -6.64 -17.01 -24.63
CA GLU A 69 -8.06 -16.70 -24.79
C GLU A 69 -8.48 -16.65 -26.27
N GLN A 70 -7.74 -15.94 -27.12
CA GLN A 70 -8.17 -15.67 -28.50
C GLN A 70 -7.75 -16.75 -29.49
N LEU A 71 -6.61 -17.39 -29.24
CA LEU A 71 -6.02 -18.38 -30.15
C LEU A 71 -6.13 -19.82 -29.59
N GLY A 72 -6.62 -19.99 -28.36
CA GLY A 72 -6.69 -21.29 -27.69
C GLY A 72 -5.32 -21.88 -27.34
N ARG A 73 -4.25 -21.06 -27.37
CA ARG A 73 -2.89 -21.48 -27.04
C ARG A 73 -2.00 -20.31 -26.62
N ARG A 74 -1.00 -20.61 -25.81
CA ARG A 74 0.10 -19.69 -25.49
C ARG A 74 1.08 -19.56 -26.67
N PHE A 75 1.75 -18.41 -26.77
CA PHE A 75 2.85 -18.20 -27.71
C PHE A 75 4.10 -18.94 -27.25
N THR A 76 4.85 -19.44 -28.22
CA THR A 76 6.20 -19.94 -28.01
C THR A 76 7.19 -18.79 -27.77
N GLU A 77 8.33 -19.08 -27.13
CA GLU A 77 9.41 -18.09 -26.95
C GLU A 77 9.83 -17.42 -28.26
N LYS A 78 9.90 -18.18 -29.35
CA LYS A 78 10.20 -17.65 -30.69
C LYS A 78 9.15 -16.65 -31.18
N GLU A 79 7.87 -16.91 -30.92
CA GLU A 79 6.79 -15.99 -31.28
C GLU A 79 6.83 -14.71 -30.43
N LEU A 80 7.13 -14.83 -29.14
CA LEU A 80 7.28 -13.70 -28.23
C LEU A 80 8.46 -12.80 -28.65
N SER A 81 9.63 -13.38 -28.91
CA SER A 81 10.77 -12.63 -29.44
C SER A 81 10.46 -11.96 -30.78
N GLN A 82 9.67 -12.61 -31.64
CA GLN A 82 9.25 -12.00 -32.90
C GLN A 82 8.29 -10.82 -32.68
N ILE A 83 7.38 -10.90 -31.71
CA ILE A 83 6.48 -9.81 -31.32
C ILE A 83 7.29 -8.64 -30.76
N GLU A 84 8.28 -8.90 -29.90
CA GLU A 84 9.19 -7.88 -29.35
C GLU A 84 9.95 -7.14 -30.48
N ILE A 85 10.50 -7.88 -31.45
CA ILE A 85 11.18 -7.29 -32.62
C ILE A 85 10.20 -6.44 -33.45
N GLU A 86 8.97 -6.90 -33.64
CA GLU A 86 7.95 -6.17 -34.39
C GLU A 86 7.53 -4.86 -33.70
N ILE A 87 7.41 -4.88 -32.36
CA ILE A 87 7.10 -3.69 -31.55
C ILE A 87 8.24 -2.68 -31.63
N ALA A 88 9.48 -3.14 -31.42
CA ALA A 88 10.65 -2.27 -31.50
C ALA A 88 10.84 -1.70 -32.92
N THR A 89 10.50 -2.48 -33.95
CA THR A 89 10.44 -2.01 -35.34
C THR A 89 9.35 -0.95 -35.55
N GLY A 90 8.17 -1.15 -34.97
CA GLY A 90 7.05 -0.20 -35.02
C GLY A 90 7.39 1.14 -34.35
N ASP A 91 8.00 1.08 -33.16
CA ASP A 91 8.54 2.24 -32.45
C ASP A 91 9.54 3.00 -33.32
N HIS A 92 10.56 2.30 -33.85
CA HIS A 92 11.59 2.91 -34.69
C HIS A 92 11.01 3.62 -35.91
N GLN A 93 10.05 2.99 -36.60
CA GLN A 93 9.37 3.58 -37.75
C GLN A 93 8.57 4.83 -37.37
N ALA A 94 7.84 4.79 -36.25
CA ALA A 94 7.07 5.93 -35.78
C ALA A 94 7.99 7.12 -35.42
N ARG A 95 9.13 6.87 -34.76
CA ARG A 95 10.12 7.92 -34.47
C ARG A 95 10.71 8.53 -35.73
N ARG A 96 11.04 7.71 -36.72
CA ARG A 96 11.55 8.18 -38.03
C ARG A 96 10.51 9.00 -38.79
N GLN A 97 9.24 8.61 -38.74
CA GLN A 97 8.14 9.37 -39.34
C GLN A 97 7.95 10.73 -38.64
N ASN A 98 7.92 10.75 -37.31
CA ASN A 98 7.83 11.99 -36.53
C ASN A 98 9.07 12.88 -36.79
N MET A 99 10.25 12.30 -36.95
CA MET A 99 11.48 13.03 -37.27
C MET A 99 11.42 13.67 -38.65
N ALA A 100 10.84 12.97 -39.63
CA ALA A 100 10.67 13.48 -40.99
C ALA A 100 9.61 14.59 -41.06
N LYS A 101 8.49 14.40 -40.36
CA LYS A 101 7.31 15.27 -40.39
C LYS A 101 7.47 16.51 -39.52
N ASP A 102 7.86 16.31 -38.27
CA ASP A 102 7.81 17.33 -37.21
C ASP A 102 9.21 17.69 -36.68
N GLY A 103 10.27 17.05 -37.19
CA GLY A 103 11.65 17.31 -36.77
C GLY A 103 12.00 16.78 -35.38
N THR A 104 11.18 15.89 -34.81
CA THR A 104 11.39 15.30 -33.48
C THR A 104 11.26 13.77 -33.51
N ALA A 105 12.08 13.07 -32.71
CA ALA A 105 11.95 11.63 -32.51
C ALA A 105 10.92 11.26 -31.44
N GLY A 106 10.20 12.24 -30.87
CA GLY A 106 9.23 12.02 -29.82
C GLY A 106 8.01 11.24 -30.31
N LEU A 107 7.56 10.26 -29.53
CA LEU A 107 6.36 9.47 -29.75
C LEU A 107 5.23 9.97 -28.88
N SER A 108 4.06 10.11 -29.48
CA SER A 108 2.82 10.29 -28.72
C SER A 108 2.24 8.96 -28.26
N LEU A 109 1.31 9.00 -27.31
CA LEU A 109 0.60 7.79 -26.89
C LEU A 109 -0.19 7.19 -28.04
N GLY A 110 -0.80 8.05 -28.86
CA GLY A 110 -1.49 7.58 -30.07
C GLY A 110 -0.56 6.97 -31.11
N ASP A 111 0.74 7.32 -31.13
CA ASP A 111 1.70 6.61 -31.99
C ASP A 111 2.01 5.22 -31.43
N THR A 112 2.22 5.14 -30.11
CA THR A 112 2.39 3.88 -29.36
C THR A 112 1.23 2.93 -29.58
N ASP A 113 0.01 3.42 -29.42
CA ASP A 113 -1.22 2.68 -29.67
C ASP A 113 -1.29 2.14 -31.09
N ARG A 114 -1.03 3.00 -32.07
CA ARG A 114 -1.14 2.66 -33.49
C ARG A 114 -0.17 1.54 -33.87
N TYR A 115 1.10 1.61 -33.44
CA TYR A 115 2.05 0.57 -33.84
C TYR A 115 1.86 -0.72 -33.03
N HIS A 116 1.50 -0.67 -31.74
CA HIS A 116 1.17 -1.88 -30.99
C HIS A 116 -0.08 -2.56 -31.53
N GLY A 117 -1.14 -1.80 -31.78
CA GLY A 117 -2.40 -2.32 -32.35
C GLY A 117 -2.17 -3.06 -33.66
N ARG A 118 -1.29 -2.56 -34.55
CA ARG A 118 -0.90 -3.28 -35.78
C ARG A 118 -0.14 -4.57 -35.52
N VAL A 119 0.73 -4.62 -34.51
CA VAL A 119 1.45 -5.85 -34.17
C VAL A 119 0.47 -6.90 -33.64
N PHE A 120 -0.41 -6.51 -32.72
CA PHE A 120 -1.40 -7.40 -32.13
C PHE A 120 -2.44 -7.88 -33.13
N ASP A 121 -2.93 -7.00 -34.00
CA ASP A 121 -3.87 -7.34 -35.07
C ASP A 121 -3.30 -8.42 -36.02
N ARG A 122 -2.02 -8.31 -36.40
CA ARG A 122 -1.33 -9.37 -37.20
C ARG A 122 -1.24 -10.71 -36.48
N ARG A 123 -1.36 -10.72 -35.15
CA ARG A 123 -1.36 -11.90 -34.30
C ARG A 123 -2.77 -12.35 -33.91
N GLN A 124 -3.81 -11.72 -34.48
CA GLN A 124 -5.21 -11.95 -34.15
C GLN A 124 -5.48 -11.71 -32.66
N LEU A 125 -4.77 -10.75 -32.07
CA LEU A 125 -4.96 -10.33 -30.69
C LEU A 125 -5.65 -8.97 -30.63
N PRO A 126 -6.37 -8.66 -29.54
CA PRO A 126 -7.00 -7.37 -29.34
C PRO A 126 -5.96 -6.25 -29.26
N PRO A 127 -6.26 -5.04 -29.76
CA PRO A 127 -5.33 -3.91 -29.70
C PRO A 127 -4.98 -3.49 -28.26
N ASP A 128 -5.78 -3.89 -27.27
CA ASP A 128 -5.62 -3.63 -25.83
C ASP A 128 -4.91 -4.75 -25.05
N THR A 129 -4.31 -5.73 -25.73
CA THR A 129 -3.63 -6.90 -25.12
C THR A 129 -2.70 -6.57 -23.94
N TYR A 130 -1.87 -5.52 -24.03
CA TYR A 130 -1.22 -4.94 -22.84
C TYR A 130 -0.92 -3.45 -22.97
N THR A 131 -1.56 -2.80 -23.93
CA THR A 131 -1.40 -1.37 -24.16
C THR A 131 -2.40 -0.59 -23.32
N LEU A 132 -2.11 0.68 -23.15
CA LEU A 132 -3.05 1.66 -22.64
C LEU A 132 -4.17 1.98 -23.66
N HIS A 133 -4.55 1.10 -24.60
CA HIS A 133 -5.44 1.41 -25.72
C HIS A 133 -6.74 2.10 -25.27
N ASN A 134 -7.44 1.54 -24.27
CA ASN A 134 -8.67 2.14 -23.77
C ASN A 134 -8.43 3.47 -23.04
N VAL A 135 -7.30 3.62 -22.35
CA VAL A 135 -6.90 4.90 -21.73
C VAL A 135 -6.59 5.94 -22.81
N ILE A 136 -5.87 5.55 -23.85
CA ILE A 136 -5.49 6.40 -24.99
C ILE A 136 -6.72 6.87 -25.74
N LYS A 137 -7.68 5.95 -25.98
CA LYS A 137 -8.97 6.27 -26.57
C LYS A 137 -9.76 7.25 -25.71
N SER A 138 -9.80 7.03 -24.39
CA SER A 138 -10.46 7.93 -23.43
C SER A 138 -9.78 9.28 -23.28
N LEU A 139 -8.49 9.40 -23.63
CA LEU A 139 -7.74 10.66 -23.66
C LEU A 139 -7.84 11.39 -25.00
N GLY A 140 -8.41 10.78 -26.05
CA GLY A 140 -8.71 11.40 -27.33
C GLY A 140 -7.57 12.30 -27.87
N PRO A 141 -7.82 13.59 -28.17
CA PRO A 141 -6.80 14.51 -28.67
C PRO A 141 -5.57 14.68 -27.76
N VAL A 142 -5.73 14.51 -26.45
CA VAL A 142 -4.65 14.68 -25.46
C VAL A 142 -3.59 13.59 -25.64
N ALA A 143 -4.00 12.36 -25.95
CA ALA A 143 -3.08 11.25 -26.20
C ALA A 143 -2.14 11.49 -27.39
N HIS A 144 -2.53 12.31 -28.35
CA HIS A 144 -1.73 12.70 -29.51
C HIS A 144 -0.86 13.94 -29.25
N ALA A 145 -1.23 14.72 -28.22
CA ALA A 145 -0.58 15.97 -27.85
C ALA A 145 0.48 15.80 -26.75
N MET A 146 0.64 14.63 -26.16
CA MET A 146 1.72 14.32 -25.21
C MET A 146 2.76 13.46 -25.92
N ARG A 147 4.05 13.81 -25.80
CA ARG A 147 5.18 13.04 -26.34
C ARG A 147 6.18 12.67 -25.24
N ASP A 148 6.87 11.57 -25.46
CA ASP A 148 7.90 11.03 -24.57
C ASP A 148 9.21 11.86 -24.50
N THR A 149 9.33 12.90 -25.32
CA THR A 149 10.45 13.86 -25.35
C THR A 149 10.06 15.26 -24.92
N ASP A 150 8.82 15.46 -24.48
CA ASP A 150 8.31 16.78 -24.10
C ASP A 150 8.97 17.29 -22.82
N ASP A 151 9.35 18.57 -22.82
CA ASP A 151 9.75 19.30 -21.62
C ASP A 151 8.54 20.05 -21.06
N PRO A 152 8.07 19.76 -19.85
CA PRO A 152 6.92 20.44 -19.23
C PRO A 152 7.14 21.95 -19.05
N LYS A 153 8.41 22.40 -19.01
CA LYS A 153 8.77 23.81 -18.86
C LYS A 153 8.78 24.53 -20.20
N ASP A 154 8.78 23.81 -21.33
CA ASP A 154 8.74 24.40 -22.66
C ASP A 154 7.33 24.98 -22.93
N PRO A 155 7.21 26.31 -23.16
CA PRO A 155 5.92 26.93 -23.46
C PRO A 155 5.21 26.34 -24.68
N ALA A 156 5.95 25.86 -25.69
CA ALA A 156 5.35 25.28 -26.88
C ALA A 156 4.70 23.92 -26.58
N THR A 157 5.34 23.11 -25.73
CA THR A 157 4.77 21.87 -25.19
C THR A 157 3.49 22.14 -24.41
N LYS A 158 3.53 23.10 -23.47
CA LYS A 158 2.37 23.47 -22.66
C LYS A 158 1.19 23.94 -23.52
N ALA A 159 1.42 24.86 -24.46
CA ALA A 159 0.37 25.39 -25.32
C ALA A 159 -0.27 24.30 -26.20
N ARG A 160 0.53 23.33 -26.67
CA ARG A 160 0.01 22.19 -27.44
C ARG A 160 -0.88 21.27 -26.60
N LEU A 161 -0.52 21.03 -25.35
CA LEU A 161 -1.32 20.23 -24.43
C LEU A 161 -2.62 20.94 -24.03
N GLU A 162 -2.56 22.23 -23.72
CA GLU A 162 -3.75 23.06 -23.41
C GLU A 162 -4.75 23.04 -24.58
N LYS A 163 -4.27 23.25 -25.81
CA LYS A 163 -5.11 23.16 -27.01
C LYS A 163 -5.74 21.78 -27.22
N ALA A 164 -5.10 20.71 -26.76
CA ALA A 164 -5.64 19.36 -26.82
C ALA A 164 -6.68 19.11 -25.74
N LEU A 165 -6.46 19.63 -24.53
CA LEU A 165 -7.40 19.61 -23.42
C LEU A 165 -8.68 20.39 -23.73
N GLU A 166 -8.59 21.50 -24.46
CA GLU A 166 -9.74 22.26 -24.96
C GLU A 166 -10.61 21.48 -25.94
N LYS A 167 -10.01 20.55 -26.69
CA LYS A 167 -10.68 19.74 -27.71
C LYS A 167 -11.21 18.41 -27.19
N HIS A 168 -10.99 18.10 -25.91
CA HIS A 168 -11.37 16.83 -25.31
C HIS A 168 -12.83 16.84 -24.87
N GLU A 169 -13.67 15.98 -25.47
CA GLU A 169 -15.06 15.78 -25.05
C GLU A 169 -15.33 14.32 -24.65
N PRO A 170 -15.94 14.06 -23.47
CA PRO A 170 -16.32 15.02 -22.42
C PRO A 170 -15.10 15.62 -21.72
N SER A 171 -15.30 16.71 -20.97
CA SER A 171 -14.22 17.35 -20.23
C SER A 171 -13.59 16.38 -19.23
N LEU A 172 -12.26 16.24 -19.24
CA LEU A 172 -11.54 15.46 -18.24
C LEU A 172 -11.81 16.01 -16.83
N ASP A 173 -11.90 15.11 -15.85
CA ASP A 173 -11.99 15.46 -14.43
C ASP A 173 -10.86 16.41 -14.00
N GLU A 174 -11.14 17.31 -13.05
CA GLU A 174 -10.21 18.35 -12.62
C GLU A 174 -8.91 17.79 -12.01
N ARG A 175 -8.98 16.66 -11.29
CA ARG A 175 -7.80 15.98 -10.75
C ARG A 175 -6.93 15.44 -11.87
N LEU A 176 -7.54 14.87 -12.90
CA LEU A 176 -6.84 14.34 -14.07
C LEU A 176 -6.24 15.47 -14.91
N ARG A 177 -6.97 16.56 -15.13
CA ARG A 177 -6.47 17.76 -15.80
C ARG A 177 -5.28 18.36 -15.04
N ASN A 178 -5.36 18.46 -13.72
CA ASN A 178 -4.26 18.93 -12.88
C ASN A 178 -3.08 17.96 -12.88
N GLY A 179 -3.32 16.65 -12.93
CA GLY A 179 -2.26 15.65 -13.09
C GLY A 179 -1.52 15.80 -14.41
N LEU A 180 -2.26 15.92 -15.51
CA LEU A 180 -1.70 16.10 -16.87
C LEU A 180 -0.97 17.44 -17.03
N ALA A 181 -1.45 18.52 -16.41
CA ALA A 181 -0.83 19.84 -16.48
C ALA A 181 0.44 19.96 -15.62
N ASN A 182 0.55 19.18 -14.54
CA ASN A 182 1.68 19.21 -13.61
C ASN A 182 2.68 18.07 -13.81
N ALA A 183 2.34 17.04 -14.59
CA ALA A 183 3.24 15.95 -14.92
C ALA A 183 4.42 16.49 -15.73
N GLY A 184 5.57 16.57 -15.05
CA GLY A 184 6.82 17.14 -15.55
C GLY A 184 7.49 16.35 -16.69
N ASP A 185 6.78 15.39 -17.25
CA ASP A 185 7.06 14.60 -18.44
C ASP A 185 5.80 13.76 -18.62
N GLY A 186 5.18 13.78 -19.80
CA GLY A 186 3.88 13.11 -20.01
C GLY A 186 3.89 11.60 -19.71
N LEU A 187 5.07 11.02 -19.53
CA LEU A 187 5.28 9.63 -19.15
C LEU A 187 5.50 9.36 -17.66
N SER A 188 5.75 10.34 -16.77
CA SER A 188 5.66 10.08 -15.32
C SER A 188 4.21 9.88 -14.91
N PHE A 189 3.28 10.65 -15.46
CA PHE A 189 1.85 10.41 -15.30
C PHE A 189 1.47 8.99 -15.76
N ILE A 190 2.13 8.49 -16.80
CA ILE A 190 1.91 7.14 -17.31
C ILE A 190 2.71 6.10 -16.57
N SER A 191 3.88 6.40 -16.00
CA SER A 191 4.53 5.54 -15.02
C SER A 191 3.65 5.45 -13.79
N ASP A 192 3.01 6.53 -13.34
CA ASP A 192 2.11 6.53 -12.19
C ASP A 192 0.75 5.88 -12.52
N VAL A 193 0.29 5.95 -13.76
CA VAL A 193 -0.89 5.23 -14.25
C VAL A 193 -0.57 3.77 -14.61
N ILE A 194 0.61 3.43 -15.09
CA ILE A 194 1.04 2.06 -15.39
C ILE A 194 1.54 1.38 -14.12
N GLU A 195 2.19 2.07 -13.18
CA GLU A 195 2.57 1.54 -11.88
C GLU A 195 1.33 1.54 -10.97
N GLY A 196 0.52 2.60 -10.96
CA GLY A 196 -0.72 2.64 -10.18
C GLY A 196 -1.82 1.69 -10.68
N TYR A 197 -1.87 1.38 -11.99
CA TYR A 197 -2.88 0.48 -12.57
C TYR A 197 -2.29 -0.84 -13.11
N GLY A 198 -0.97 -1.00 -13.11
CA GLY A 198 -0.24 -2.21 -13.53
C GLY A 198 -0.17 -3.33 -12.54
N HIS A 199 -0.63 -3.10 -11.31
CA HIS A 199 -0.56 -4.11 -10.26
C HIS A 199 -1.73 -5.11 -10.27
N ASP A 200 -2.82 -4.88 -11.02
CA ASP A 200 -3.93 -5.84 -11.20
C ASP A 200 -4.65 -5.71 -12.55
N PHE A 201 -4.07 -6.28 -13.61
CA PHE A 201 -4.70 -6.29 -14.94
C PHE A 201 -5.47 -7.59 -15.28
N LYS A 202 -5.50 -8.62 -14.42
CA LYS A 202 -6.29 -9.85 -14.65
C LYS A 202 -7.79 -9.71 -14.33
N ASP A 203 -8.21 -8.62 -13.69
CA ASP A 203 -9.61 -8.38 -13.24
C ASP A 203 -10.34 -7.30 -14.04
N TRP A 204 -10.01 -7.13 -15.32
CA TRP A 204 -10.75 -6.25 -16.24
C TRP A 204 -12.10 -6.85 -16.68
N THR A 205 -12.90 -7.26 -15.70
CA THR A 205 -14.30 -7.63 -15.86
C THR A 205 -15.08 -6.51 -16.54
N GLU A 206 -16.19 -6.84 -17.23
CA GLU A 206 -17.08 -5.82 -17.82
C GLU A 206 -17.50 -4.74 -16.80
N GLY A 207 -17.59 -5.08 -15.51
CA GLY A 207 -17.89 -4.15 -14.42
C GLY A 207 -16.79 -3.10 -14.22
N ARG A 208 -15.52 -3.50 -14.20
CA ARG A 208 -14.38 -2.57 -14.04
C ARG A 208 -14.18 -1.71 -15.30
N GLN A 209 -14.41 -2.29 -16.48
CA GLN A 209 -14.42 -1.55 -17.75
C GLN A 209 -15.60 -0.55 -17.85
N ARG A 210 -16.71 -0.83 -17.16
CA ARG A 210 -17.88 0.06 -17.04
C ARG A 210 -17.61 1.18 -16.04
N GLU A 211 -17.04 0.89 -14.87
CA GLU A 211 -16.61 1.89 -13.87
C GLU A 211 -15.62 2.91 -14.47
N ILE A 212 -14.64 2.42 -15.24
CA ILE A 212 -13.72 3.28 -15.99
C ILE A 212 -14.48 4.08 -17.06
N ARG A 213 -15.34 3.46 -17.88
CA ARG A 213 -16.18 4.21 -18.83
C ARG A 213 -17.03 5.28 -18.14
N GLU A 214 -17.57 5.02 -16.96
CA GLU A 214 -18.38 5.97 -16.18
C GLU A 214 -17.55 7.14 -15.65
N ILE A 215 -16.30 6.92 -15.24
CA ILE A 215 -15.34 8.00 -14.90
C ILE A 215 -15.03 8.88 -16.12
N PHE A 216 -15.11 8.32 -17.34
CA PHE A 216 -14.72 8.98 -18.58
C PHE A 216 -15.90 9.41 -19.50
N GLN A 217 -17.17 9.05 -19.24
CA GLN A 217 -18.26 9.22 -20.23
C GLN A 217 -19.56 9.96 -19.82
N ASP A 218 -19.85 10.40 -18.58
CA ASP A 218 -21.09 11.21 -18.43
C ASP A 218 -21.19 12.26 -17.29
N LYS A 219 -22.11 13.20 -17.56
CA LYS A 219 -22.41 14.56 -17.08
C LYS A 219 -22.56 14.83 -15.57
N PRO A 220 -22.45 16.12 -15.17
CA PRO A 220 -22.48 16.57 -13.79
C PRO A 220 -23.89 16.44 -13.20
N ASN A 221 -24.09 15.44 -12.35
CA ASN A 221 -25.13 15.48 -11.32
C ASN A 221 -24.46 15.81 -9.98
N GLN A 222 -23.97 17.04 -9.87
CA GLN A 222 -23.90 17.67 -8.56
C GLN A 222 -25.33 17.91 -8.09
N LYS A 223 -25.75 17.22 -7.02
CA LYS A 223 -26.74 17.81 -6.12
C LYS A 223 -26.07 19.02 -5.47
N PRO A 224 -26.58 20.25 -5.66
CA PRO A 224 -26.05 21.41 -4.97
C PRO A 224 -26.46 21.33 -3.50
N GLY A 225 -25.48 21.37 -2.61
CA GLY A 225 -25.69 21.57 -1.18
C GLY A 225 -25.73 20.30 -0.33
N ALA A 226 -24.57 19.71 -0.08
CA ALA A 226 -24.34 19.09 1.23
C ALA A 226 -23.72 20.17 2.14
N PRO A 227 -24.35 20.54 3.25
CA PRO A 227 -23.74 21.47 4.19
C PRO A 227 -22.46 20.83 4.74
N LYS A 228 -21.43 21.64 4.97
CA LYS A 228 -20.25 21.23 5.77
C LYS A 228 -20.77 20.60 7.05
N SER A 229 -20.74 19.27 7.15
CA SER A 229 -21.30 18.58 8.29
C SER A 229 -20.45 18.91 9.51
N LYS A 230 -21.10 19.52 10.49
CA LYS A 230 -20.76 19.24 11.87
C LYS A 230 -20.95 17.72 12.02
N LEU A 231 -19.85 17.00 12.19
CA LEU A 231 -19.86 15.56 12.39
C LEU A 231 -20.58 15.27 13.70
N GLU A 232 -21.80 14.74 13.58
CA GLU A 232 -22.55 14.12 14.68
C GLU A 232 -21.77 12.90 15.21
N PRO A 233 -21.94 12.52 16.48
CA PRO A 233 -21.26 11.36 17.07
C PRO A 233 -21.71 10.06 16.39
N MET A 234 -20.74 9.33 15.84
CA MET A 234 -20.88 8.03 15.16
C MET A 234 -21.39 6.95 16.14
N ASP A 235 -22.41 6.18 15.74
CA ASP A 235 -23.01 5.12 16.58
C ASP A 235 -22.05 3.94 16.77
N GLN A 236 -22.19 3.19 17.87
CA GLN A 236 -21.35 2.03 18.20
C GLN A 236 -21.46 0.93 17.13
N GLU A 237 -22.65 0.70 16.59
CA GLU A 237 -22.86 -0.26 15.50
C GLU A 237 -22.17 0.17 14.21
N GLU A 238 -22.14 1.47 13.93
CA GLU A 238 -21.44 2.06 12.78
C GLU A 238 -19.92 1.89 12.93
N LEU A 239 -19.37 2.07 14.14
CA LEU A 239 -17.95 1.82 14.40
C LEU A 239 -17.58 0.33 14.22
N VAL A 240 -18.43 -0.58 14.67
CA VAL A 240 -18.20 -2.02 14.50
C VAL A 240 -18.28 -2.39 13.01
N ALA A 241 -19.28 -1.87 12.30
CA ALA A 241 -19.43 -2.07 10.86
C ALA A 241 -18.22 -1.52 10.09
N ASP A 242 -17.73 -0.33 10.44
CA ASP A 242 -16.52 0.25 9.87
C ASP A 242 -15.30 -0.64 10.13
N LEU A 243 -15.02 -1.02 11.38
CA LEU A 243 -13.83 -1.83 11.71
C LEU A 243 -13.83 -3.22 11.06
N THR A 244 -15.03 -3.77 10.85
CA THR A 244 -15.22 -5.07 10.20
C THR A 244 -15.53 -4.97 8.71
N GLN A 245 -15.56 -3.74 8.18
CA GLN A 245 -15.78 -3.49 6.77
C GLN A 245 -14.72 -4.22 5.95
N GLN A 246 -15.21 -4.91 4.93
CA GLN A 246 -14.39 -5.65 3.99
C GLN A 246 -14.02 -4.69 2.87
N ASP A 247 -12.74 -4.36 2.78
CA ASP A 247 -12.24 -3.40 1.80
C ASP A 247 -11.71 -4.09 0.53
N SER A 248 -11.41 -5.39 0.61
CA SER A 248 -11.00 -6.18 -0.56
C SER A 248 -11.26 -7.69 -0.43
N PRO A 249 -11.40 -8.43 -1.55
CA PRO A 249 -11.57 -9.88 -1.59
C PRO A 249 -10.45 -10.68 -0.92
N LEU A 250 -9.24 -10.12 -0.92
CA LEU A 250 -8.07 -10.73 -0.30
C LEU A 250 -8.21 -10.87 1.21
N GLU A 251 -8.89 -9.96 1.88
CA GLU A 251 -9.07 -10.02 3.34
C GLU A 251 -9.87 -11.27 3.74
N ASP A 252 -10.86 -11.67 2.95
CA ASP A 252 -11.70 -12.86 3.16
C ASP A 252 -10.89 -14.17 3.07
N ILE A 253 -9.76 -14.13 2.39
CA ILE A 253 -8.88 -15.27 2.13
C ILE A 253 -7.82 -15.40 3.21
N LEU A 254 -7.31 -14.27 3.70
CA LEU A 254 -6.37 -14.24 4.80
C LEU A 254 -6.98 -14.75 6.12
N ASP A 255 -8.30 -14.76 6.20
CA ASP A 255 -9.09 -15.21 7.36
C ASP A 255 -9.49 -16.71 7.30
N LYS A 256 -9.18 -17.43 6.22
CA LYS A 256 -9.45 -18.87 6.07
C LYS A 256 -8.31 -19.75 6.61
N SER A 257 -8.65 -20.91 7.17
CA SER A 257 -7.67 -21.97 7.46
C SER A 257 -7.06 -22.50 6.15
N PRO A 258 -5.79 -22.91 6.12
CA PRO A 258 -5.18 -23.51 4.92
C PRO A 258 -6.00 -24.68 4.33
N THR A 259 -6.70 -25.44 5.16
CA THR A 259 -7.60 -26.54 4.75
C THR A 259 -8.87 -26.08 4.04
N ASP A 260 -9.33 -24.87 4.36
CA ASP A 260 -10.56 -24.25 3.86
C ASP A 260 -10.27 -23.28 2.71
N LEU A 261 -8.99 -23.03 2.43
CA LEU A 261 -8.57 -22.31 1.24
C LEU A 261 -8.91 -23.16 0.01
N THR A 262 -9.55 -22.53 -0.96
CA THR A 262 -9.66 -23.07 -2.31
C THR A 262 -8.41 -22.70 -3.12
N GLU A 263 -8.18 -23.36 -4.25
CA GLU A 263 -7.10 -22.95 -5.17
C GLU A 263 -7.28 -21.50 -5.64
N SER A 264 -8.53 -21.03 -5.80
CA SER A 264 -8.83 -19.64 -6.11
C SER A 264 -8.41 -18.70 -4.98
N ASP A 265 -8.57 -19.13 -3.72
CA ASP A 265 -8.19 -18.34 -2.56
C ASP A 265 -6.65 -18.21 -2.49
N VAL A 266 -5.93 -19.32 -2.65
CA VAL A 266 -4.46 -19.34 -2.67
C VAL A 266 -3.90 -18.53 -3.82
N ARG A 267 -4.56 -18.50 -4.99
CA ARG A 267 -4.18 -17.62 -6.08
C ARG A 267 -4.27 -16.14 -5.71
N GLN A 268 -5.25 -15.71 -4.91
CA GLN A 268 -5.29 -14.33 -4.43
C GLN A 268 -4.24 -14.08 -3.34
N VAL A 269 -3.91 -15.05 -2.49
CA VAL A 269 -2.74 -14.95 -1.57
C VAL A 269 -1.45 -14.78 -2.36
N MET A 270 -1.27 -15.53 -3.44
CA MET A 270 -0.13 -15.41 -4.37
C MET A 270 -0.06 -14.04 -5.03
N LEU A 271 -1.21 -13.51 -5.46
CA LEU A 271 -1.31 -12.17 -6.05
C LEU A 271 -0.96 -11.10 -5.02
N ALA A 272 -1.49 -11.21 -3.80
CA ALA A 272 -1.15 -10.33 -2.69
C ALA A 272 0.31 -10.41 -2.28
N ARG A 273 0.88 -11.62 -2.26
CA ARG A 273 2.30 -11.84 -1.99
C ARG A 273 3.15 -11.10 -3.00
N ARG A 274 2.77 -11.20 -4.27
CA ARG A 274 3.44 -10.54 -5.38
C ARG A 274 3.38 -9.02 -5.28
N ASN A 275 2.26 -8.50 -4.77
CA ASN A 275 2.00 -7.07 -4.58
C ASN A 275 2.42 -6.57 -3.17
N ALA A 276 2.95 -7.45 -2.32
CA ALA A 276 3.41 -7.12 -0.98
C ALA A 276 4.55 -6.09 -1.04
N SER A 277 4.36 -4.98 -0.34
CA SER A 277 5.29 -3.84 -0.37
C SER A 277 6.56 -4.10 0.44
N THR A 278 6.57 -5.18 1.22
CA THR A 278 7.67 -5.57 2.10
C THR A 278 7.95 -7.05 1.98
N ASP A 279 9.22 -7.45 2.16
CA ASP A 279 9.61 -8.85 2.13
C ASP A 279 8.96 -9.68 3.24
N VAL A 280 8.57 -9.07 4.36
CA VAL A 280 7.85 -9.75 5.45
C VAL A 280 6.40 -10.02 5.14
N GLU A 281 5.71 -9.07 4.51
CA GLU A 281 4.36 -9.32 4.00
C GLU A 281 4.40 -10.41 2.92
N ARG A 282 5.45 -10.38 2.07
CA ARG A 282 5.69 -11.41 1.07
C ARG A 282 5.91 -12.79 1.69
N GLU A 283 6.77 -12.90 2.69
CA GLU A 283 7.08 -14.17 3.38
C GLU A 283 5.87 -14.70 4.15
N LYS A 284 5.10 -13.82 4.80
CA LYS A 284 3.86 -14.19 5.48
C LYS A 284 2.83 -14.78 4.52
N LEU A 285 2.66 -14.15 3.37
CA LEU A 285 1.74 -14.63 2.34
C LEU A 285 2.25 -15.94 1.71
N PHE A 286 3.56 -16.08 1.58
CA PHE A 286 4.21 -17.32 1.11
C PHE A 286 3.97 -18.48 2.07
N GLY A 287 4.02 -18.23 3.38
CA GLY A 287 3.72 -19.24 4.39
C GLY A 287 2.30 -19.82 4.27
N ILE A 288 1.32 -19.01 3.87
CA ILE A 288 -0.07 -19.46 3.67
C ILE A 288 -0.18 -20.31 2.40
N GLU A 289 0.47 -19.88 1.30
CA GLU A 289 0.55 -20.67 0.07
C GLU A 289 1.19 -22.02 0.33
N LYS A 290 2.35 -22.00 0.99
CA LYS A 290 3.09 -23.21 1.35
C LYS A 290 2.24 -24.13 2.23
N ALA A 291 1.54 -23.60 3.23
CA ALA A 291 0.66 -24.40 4.08
C ALA A 291 -0.49 -25.06 3.31
N PHE A 292 -1.08 -24.36 2.32
CA PHE A 292 -2.09 -24.95 1.44
C PHE A 292 -1.51 -26.04 0.53
N PHE A 293 -0.36 -25.80 -0.09
CA PHE A 293 0.27 -26.80 -0.97
C PHE A 293 0.79 -28.01 -0.19
N ASP A 294 1.31 -27.81 1.02
CA ASP A 294 1.73 -28.89 1.91
C ASP A 294 0.51 -29.72 2.40
N ASP A 295 -0.66 -29.11 2.66
CA ASP A 295 -1.90 -29.83 2.99
C ASP A 295 -2.46 -30.63 1.80
N LYS A 296 -2.52 -30.02 0.61
CA LYS A 296 -3.12 -30.64 -0.58
C LYS A 296 -2.20 -31.65 -1.28
N TYR A 297 -0.90 -31.43 -1.23
CA TYR A 297 0.07 -32.13 -2.08
C TYR A 297 1.32 -32.62 -1.33
N GLY A 298 1.47 -32.33 -0.02
CA GLY A 298 2.61 -32.79 0.79
C GLY A 298 2.53 -34.27 1.18
N ALA A 299 3.70 -34.90 1.37
CA ALA A 299 3.83 -36.32 1.71
C ALA A 299 3.58 -36.65 3.21
N GLU A 300 3.53 -35.64 4.07
CA GLU A 300 3.18 -35.78 5.49
C GLU A 300 2.06 -34.80 5.83
N LYS A 301 0.95 -35.31 6.38
CA LYS A 301 -0.13 -34.47 6.89
C LYS A 301 0.44 -33.56 7.98
N ALA A 302 0.63 -32.28 7.65
CA ALA A 302 0.99 -31.28 8.63
C ALA A 302 -0.14 -31.21 9.68
N THR A 303 0.12 -31.72 10.88
CA THR A 303 -0.76 -31.52 12.04
C THR A 303 -0.59 -30.09 12.52
N HIS A 304 -1.32 -29.15 11.89
CA HIS A 304 -1.53 -27.85 12.50
C HIS A 304 -2.76 -27.91 13.40
N THR A 305 -2.52 -27.69 14.69
CA THR A 305 -3.55 -27.46 15.70
C THR A 305 -4.35 -26.22 15.33
N ALA A 306 -5.53 -26.44 14.75
CA ALA A 306 -6.54 -25.43 14.58
C ALA A 306 -6.87 -24.79 15.94
N VAL A 307 -6.60 -23.50 16.08
CA VAL A 307 -7.14 -22.69 17.18
C VAL A 307 -8.25 -21.82 16.60
N GLY A 308 -9.48 -22.37 16.68
CA GLY A 308 -10.70 -21.63 17.02
C GLY A 308 -11.42 -20.82 15.94
N GLY A 309 -12.54 -21.34 15.43
CA GLY A 309 -13.66 -20.58 14.82
C GLY A 309 -13.36 -19.79 13.54
N PRO A 310 -14.40 -19.34 12.81
CA PRO A 310 -14.20 -18.45 11.67
C PRO A 310 -13.58 -17.13 12.17
N MET A 311 -12.40 -16.77 11.65
CA MET A 311 -11.66 -15.58 12.06
C MET A 311 -12.50 -14.29 11.96
N LYS A 312 -13.46 -14.27 11.03
CA LYS A 312 -14.49 -13.23 10.90
C LYS A 312 -15.31 -13.01 12.18
N ASP A 313 -15.74 -14.09 12.84
CA ASP A 313 -16.54 -13.99 14.07
C ASP A 313 -15.68 -13.51 15.26
N GLN A 314 -14.40 -13.90 15.28
CA GLN A 314 -13.45 -13.41 16.27
C GLN A 314 -13.15 -11.91 16.09
N LEU A 315 -12.95 -11.46 14.85
CA LEU A 315 -12.72 -10.05 14.53
C LEU A 315 -13.95 -9.21 14.84
N LEU A 316 -15.15 -9.73 14.56
CA LEU A 316 -16.41 -9.06 14.91
C LEU A 316 -16.61 -8.96 16.43
N GLY A 317 -16.34 -10.05 17.16
CA GLY A 317 -16.37 -10.05 18.63
C GLY A 317 -15.36 -9.07 19.23
N LEU A 318 -14.14 -9.07 18.70
CA LEU A 318 -13.08 -8.16 19.12
C LEU A 318 -13.43 -6.69 18.81
N ALA A 319 -13.94 -6.40 17.61
CA ALA A 319 -14.37 -5.06 17.25
C ALA A 319 -15.48 -4.54 18.17
N ARG A 320 -16.47 -5.38 18.49
CA ARG A 320 -17.55 -5.04 19.45
C ARG A 320 -17.01 -4.75 20.84
N GLU A 321 -16.05 -5.54 21.32
CA GLU A 321 -15.44 -5.35 22.64
C GLU A 321 -14.62 -4.05 22.71
N LEU A 322 -13.85 -3.74 21.65
CA LEU A 322 -13.03 -2.53 21.59
C LEU A 322 -13.87 -1.26 21.37
N ALA A 323 -14.98 -1.37 20.65
CA ALA A 323 -15.92 -0.29 20.40
C ALA A 323 -16.73 0.12 21.65
N GLN A 324 -16.63 -0.62 22.77
CA GLN A 324 -17.30 -0.22 24.01
C GLN A 324 -16.71 1.11 24.54
N PRO A 325 -17.52 2.19 24.59
CA PRO A 325 -17.04 3.48 25.06
C PRO A 325 -16.82 3.46 26.57
N LYS A 326 -15.73 4.07 27.01
CA LYS A 326 -15.55 4.42 28.43
C LYS A 326 -16.25 5.74 28.75
N PRO A 327 -16.57 6.03 30.02
CA PRO A 327 -17.22 7.28 30.40
C PRO A 327 -16.48 8.51 29.85
N GLY A 328 -17.16 9.29 29.00
CA GLY A 328 -16.62 10.48 28.35
C GLY A 328 -15.74 10.23 27.12
N GLU A 329 -15.66 9.01 26.60
CA GLU A 329 -14.91 8.65 25.38
C GLU A 329 -15.85 8.67 24.16
N SER A 330 -15.50 9.44 23.13
CA SER A 330 -16.21 9.40 21.84
C SER A 330 -15.71 8.28 20.94
N SER A 331 -16.50 7.87 19.94
CA SER A 331 -16.08 6.89 18.91
C SER A 331 -14.77 7.29 18.22
N ARG A 332 -14.56 8.60 18.02
CA ARG A 332 -13.31 9.14 17.49
C ARG A 332 -12.14 8.95 18.45
N ASP A 333 -12.36 9.09 19.75
CA ASP A 333 -11.32 8.84 20.76
C ASP A 333 -10.93 7.37 20.82
N ILE A 334 -11.90 6.46 20.65
CA ILE A 334 -11.67 5.02 20.55
C ILE A 334 -10.77 4.71 19.35
N ILE A 335 -11.09 5.24 18.16
CA ILE A 335 -10.26 5.01 16.96
C ILE A 335 -8.85 5.57 17.15
N LYS A 336 -8.70 6.78 17.70
CA LYS A 336 -7.39 7.37 17.98
C LYS A 336 -6.59 6.53 18.96
N ALA A 337 -7.23 6.01 20.01
CA ALA A 337 -6.57 5.13 20.96
C ALA A 337 -6.12 3.84 20.27
N MET A 338 -6.96 3.25 19.42
CA MET A 338 -6.58 2.06 18.66
C MET A 338 -5.39 2.34 17.73
N GLN A 339 -5.45 3.41 16.92
CA GLN A 339 -4.36 3.81 16.02
C GLN A 339 -3.03 4.00 16.77
N ALA A 340 -3.07 4.76 17.88
CA ALA A 340 -1.90 5.00 18.72
C ALA A 340 -1.36 3.70 19.34
N GLY A 341 -2.25 2.82 19.79
CA GLY A 341 -1.93 1.54 20.39
C GLY A 341 -1.27 0.56 19.43
N LEU A 342 -1.86 0.41 18.24
CA LEU A 342 -1.32 -0.40 17.15
C LEU A 342 0.08 0.10 16.75
N ASN A 343 0.28 1.41 16.65
CA ASN A 343 1.58 2.00 16.37
C ASN A 343 2.65 1.65 17.43
N VAL A 344 2.29 1.60 18.72
CA VAL A 344 3.22 1.20 19.80
C VAL A 344 3.61 -0.26 19.65
N VAL A 345 2.65 -1.16 19.46
CA VAL A 345 2.89 -2.60 19.27
C VAL A 345 3.77 -2.86 18.05
N ASN A 346 3.48 -2.18 16.93
CA ASN A 346 4.21 -2.35 15.68
C ASN A 346 5.66 -1.87 15.78
N ARG A 347 5.92 -0.71 16.41
CA ARG A 347 7.28 -0.21 16.64
C ARG A 347 8.08 -1.11 17.55
N HIS A 348 7.48 -1.53 18.67
CA HIS A 348 8.20 -2.33 19.65
C HIS A 348 8.66 -3.69 19.08
N ARG A 349 7.87 -4.29 18.18
CA ARG A 349 8.26 -5.50 17.43
C ARG A 349 9.49 -5.29 16.54
N ILE A 350 9.69 -4.07 16.00
CA ILE A 350 10.83 -3.73 15.15
C ILE A 350 12.08 -3.46 16.00
N ASP A 351 11.92 -2.80 17.15
CA ASP A 351 13.04 -2.31 17.98
C ASP A 351 13.71 -3.42 18.83
N ARG A 352 13.05 -4.56 19.07
CA ARG A 352 13.63 -5.69 19.81
C ARG A 352 14.63 -6.49 18.98
N THR A 353 15.91 -6.13 18.99
CA THR A 353 17.00 -7.13 19.09
C THR A 353 18.33 -6.54 19.62
N PRO A 354 18.57 -6.55 20.94
CA PRO A 354 19.91 -6.46 21.51
C PRO A 354 20.49 -7.88 21.65
N GLY A 355 21.59 -8.20 20.95
CA GLY A 355 22.46 -9.36 21.27
C GLY A 355 22.33 -10.63 20.42
N ARG A 356 21.35 -10.74 19.51
CA ARG A 356 21.33 -11.71 18.40
C ARG A 356 21.41 -10.89 17.11
N LYS A 357 22.10 -11.34 16.04
CA LYS A 357 22.05 -10.64 14.74
C LYS A 357 20.57 -10.50 14.34
N PRO A 358 19.99 -9.28 14.34
CA PRO A 358 18.60 -9.11 13.97
C PRO A 358 18.48 -9.24 12.47
N THR A 359 17.66 -10.16 11.99
CA THR A 359 16.78 -9.79 10.89
C THR A 359 15.70 -8.89 11.52
N PRO A 360 15.70 -7.56 11.27
CA PRO A 360 14.63 -6.71 11.79
C PRO A 360 13.31 -7.26 11.26
N ALA A 361 12.40 -7.65 12.15
CA ALA A 361 11.05 -8.00 11.74
C ALA A 361 10.46 -6.74 11.10
N SER A 362 10.17 -6.77 9.80
CA SER A 362 9.57 -5.61 9.15
C SER A 362 8.21 -5.27 9.78
N PRO A 363 7.82 -3.99 9.75
CA PRO A 363 6.53 -3.54 10.26
C PRO A 363 5.38 -4.41 9.72
N MET A 364 4.41 -4.71 10.58
CA MET A 364 3.16 -5.36 10.16
C MET A 364 2.31 -4.44 9.27
N PHE A 365 2.49 -3.13 9.42
CA PHE A 365 1.81 -2.07 8.66
C PHE A 365 2.61 -0.77 8.77
N SER A 366 2.40 0.15 7.83
CA SER A 366 2.96 1.51 7.91
C SER A 366 2.35 2.29 9.07
N GLU A 367 3.13 3.21 9.66
CA GLU A 367 2.68 4.05 10.78
C GLU A 367 1.34 4.74 10.48
N LEU A 368 0.39 4.57 11.40
CA LEU A 368 -0.95 5.16 11.29
C LEU A 368 -0.93 6.61 11.78
N LYS A 369 -1.78 7.44 11.19
CA LYS A 369 -2.09 8.76 11.74
C LYS A 369 -3.11 8.60 12.87
N ASP A 370 -2.94 9.33 13.96
CA ASP A 370 -3.89 9.38 15.08
C ASP A 370 -5.04 10.37 14.78
N ASP A 371 -5.67 10.25 13.61
CA ASP A 371 -6.70 11.18 13.11
C ASP A 371 -8.12 10.85 13.60
N GLY A 372 -8.31 9.61 14.08
CA GLY A 372 -9.59 9.08 14.54
C GLY A 372 -10.52 8.67 13.42
N ILE A 373 -9.98 8.40 12.22
CA ILE A 373 -10.73 7.91 11.06
C ILE A 373 -10.36 6.45 10.83
N ALA A 374 -11.33 5.55 10.89
CA ALA A 374 -11.15 4.12 10.67
C ALA A 374 -11.05 3.77 9.17
N GLY A 375 -10.18 4.46 8.44
CA GLY A 375 -9.98 4.23 7.00
C GLY A 375 -9.24 2.91 6.70
N PRO A 376 -9.02 2.58 5.41
CA PRO A 376 -8.48 1.28 4.99
C PRO A 376 -7.17 0.89 5.67
N LYS A 377 -6.27 1.85 5.92
CA LYS A 377 -5.00 1.59 6.61
C LYS A 377 -5.19 1.19 8.08
N THR A 378 -6.11 1.83 8.78
CA THR A 378 -6.42 1.53 10.18
C THR A 378 -7.09 0.16 10.32
N ARG A 379 -8.01 -0.16 9.40
CA ARG A 379 -8.66 -1.49 9.35
C ARG A 379 -7.68 -2.61 9.02
N GLY A 380 -6.83 -2.40 8.02
CA GLY A 380 -5.76 -3.32 7.67
C GLY A 380 -4.79 -3.57 8.84
N ALA A 381 -4.39 -2.52 9.56
CA ALA A 381 -3.52 -2.65 10.73
C ALA A 381 -4.17 -3.41 11.90
N PHE A 382 -5.46 -3.16 12.17
CA PHE A 382 -6.23 -3.89 13.17
C PHE A 382 -6.28 -5.40 12.85
N LYS A 383 -6.70 -5.76 11.63
CA LYS A 383 -6.77 -7.15 11.17
C LYS A 383 -5.39 -7.81 11.14
N ALA A 384 -4.36 -7.11 10.64
CA ALA A 384 -3.00 -7.62 10.60
C ALA A 384 -2.46 -7.93 11.99
N THR A 385 -2.70 -7.06 12.98
CA THR A 385 -2.27 -7.28 14.36
C THR A 385 -3.02 -8.43 15.02
N ALA A 386 -4.34 -8.47 14.87
CA ALA A 386 -5.16 -9.58 15.35
C ALA A 386 -4.70 -10.93 14.79
N ARG A 387 -4.28 -10.93 13.51
CA ARG A 387 -3.80 -12.12 12.81
C ARG A 387 -2.41 -12.58 13.23
N VAL A 388 -1.47 -11.64 13.35
CA VAL A 388 -0.05 -11.96 13.59
C VAL A 388 0.20 -12.22 15.08
N LEU A 389 -0.46 -11.46 15.95
CA LEU A 389 -0.20 -11.45 17.39
C LEU A 389 -1.40 -11.87 18.23
N GLY A 390 -2.53 -12.17 17.60
CA GLY A 390 -3.76 -12.60 18.27
C GLY A 390 -4.63 -11.45 18.80
N PRO A 391 -5.91 -11.72 19.10
CA PRO A 391 -6.86 -10.73 19.65
C PRO A 391 -6.37 -10.10 20.97
N ALA A 392 -5.69 -10.86 21.82
CA ALA A 392 -5.17 -10.37 23.10
C ALA A 392 -4.20 -9.19 22.89
N LYS A 393 -3.31 -9.27 21.89
CA LYS A 393 -2.36 -8.20 21.60
C LYS A 393 -3.04 -6.93 21.13
N VAL A 394 -4.15 -7.05 20.40
CA VAL A 394 -4.93 -5.88 19.97
C VAL A 394 -5.56 -5.18 21.18
N LYS A 395 -6.03 -5.95 22.18
CA LYS A 395 -6.56 -5.40 23.44
C LYS A 395 -5.47 -4.70 24.26
N GLU A 396 -4.29 -5.31 24.35
CA GLU A 396 -3.11 -4.71 24.99
C GLU A 396 -2.71 -3.41 24.28
N GLY A 397 -2.63 -3.43 22.94
CA GLY A 397 -2.39 -2.25 22.11
C GLY A 397 -3.43 -1.15 22.38
N MET A 398 -4.71 -1.49 22.37
CA MET A 398 -5.79 -0.53 22.68
C MET A 398 -5.64 0.08 24.08
N ALA A 399 -5.29 -0.72 25.09
CA ALA A 399 -5.04 -0.24 26.44
C ALA A 399 -3.86 0.74 26.49
N LEU A 400 -2.74 0.40 25.83
CA LEU A 400 -1.58 1.27 25.69
C LEU A 400 -1.94 2.59 24.98
N GLY A 401 -2.72 2.52 23.91
CA GLY A 401 -3.16 3.69 23.17
C GLY A 401 -4.06 4.62 23.98
N ARG A 402 -5.00 4.07 24.77
CA ARG A 402 -5.80 4.85 25.72
C ARG A 402 -4.92 5.51 26.79
N PHE A 403 -3.92 4.80 27.30
CA PHE A 403 -3.00 5.36 28.29
C PHE A 403 -2.08 6.43 27.69
N LYS A 404 -1.55 6.23 26.48
CA LYS A 404 -0.74 7.23 25.75
C LYS A 404 -1.48 8.56 25.61
N ARG A 405 -2.76 8.51 25.22
CA ARG A 405 -3.61 9.71 25.11
C ARG A 405 -3.77 10.43 26.44
N PHE A 406 -3.83 9.70 27.55
CA PHE A 406 -3.81 10.31 28.89
C PHE A 406 -2.44 10.92 29.22
N ALA A 407 -1.35 10.23 28.89
CA ALA A 407 0.02 10.73 29.10
C ALA A 407 0.35 11.95 28.23
N GLU A 408 -0.38 12.18 27.13
CA GLU A 408 -0.29 13.39 26.31
C GLU A 408 -1.01 14.62 26.91
N GLN A 409 -1.79 14.44 27.98
CA GLN A 409 -2.52 15.54 28.61
C GLN A 409 -1.58 16.47 29.40
N PRO A 410 -1.91 17.76 29.53
CA PRO A 410 -1.12 18.71 30.31
C PRO A 410 -1.20 18.48 31.82
N SER A 411 -2.12 17.63 32.30
CA SER A 411 -2.27 17.30 33.72
C SER A 411 -2.57 15.81 33.88
N PHE A 412 -1.96 15.19 34.90
CA PHE A 412 -2.11 13.77 35.19
C PHE A 412 -3.02 13.50 36.39
N SER A 413 -4.06 14.32 36.52
CA SER A 413 -5.09 14.10 37.53
C SER A 413 -5.72 12.72 37.36
N ASN A 414 -6.04 12.07 38.48
CA ASN A 414 -6.69 10.76 38.50
C ASN A 414 -5.88 9.62 37.85
N LEU A 415 -4.54 9.69 37.90
CA LEU A 415 -3.61 8.66 37.40
C LEU A 415 -4.03 7.22 37.72
N ARG A 416 -4.42 6.94 38.97
CA ARG A 416 -4.94 5.62 39.39
C ARG A 416 -6.10 5.18 38.51
N SER A 417 -7.18 5.96 38.49
CA SER A 417 -8.38 5.62 37.72
C SER A 417 -8.11 5.48 36.22
N LYS A 418 -7.19 6.27 35.65
CA LYS A 418 -6.85 6.21 34.23
C LYS A 418 -6.03 4.96 33.91
N THR A 419 -5.11 4.58 34.79
CA THR A 419 -4.33 3.34 34.68
C THR A 419 -5.23 2.11 34.83
N GLU A 420 -6.05 2.06 35.88
CA GLU A 420 -7.00 0.98 36.13
C GLU A 420 -8.04 0.87 35.00
N SER A 421 -8.54 2.01 34.51
CA SER A 421 -9.47 2.01 33.38
C SER A 421 -8.79 1.43 32.14
N ALA A 422 -7.55 1.84 31.83
CA ALA A 422 -6.82 1.36 30.66
C ALA A 422 -6.52 -0.15 30.72
N PHE A 423 -5.97 -0.63 31.84
CA PHE A 423 -5.35 -1.95 31.91
C PHE A 423 -6.04 -2.95 32.85
N GLY A 424 -6.82 -2.49 33.83
CA GLY A 424 -7.33 -3.35 34.90
C GLY A 424 -8.17 -4.52 34.39
N GLY A 425 -8.95 -4.31 33.31
CA GLY A 425 -9.74 -5.36 32.67
C GLY A 425 -8.93 -6.45 31.95
N LEU A 426 -7.62 -6.22 31.73
CA LEU A 426 -6.72 -7.23 31.14
C LEU A 426 -6.18 -8.19 32.21
N PHE A 427 -5.96 -7.71 33.43
CA PHE A 427 -5.34 -8.50 34.50
C PHE A 427 -6.36 -9.07 35.49
N ARG A 428 -7.50 -8.38 35.68
CA ARG A 428 -8.42 -8.65 36.79
C ARG A 428 -9.85 -8.79 36.31
N LYS A 429 -10.58 -9.72 36.94
CA LYS A 429 -12.04 -9.83 36.77
C LYS A 429 -12.72 -8.60 37.43
N PRO A 430 -13.89 -8.16 36.93
CA PRO A 430 -14.58 -6.97 37.45
C PRO A 430 -14.81 -6.97 38.97
N SER A 431 -14.99 -8.14 39.58
CA SER A 431 -15.18 -8.32 41.03
C SER A 431 -13.92 -8.09 41.88
N ALA A 432 -12.73 -7.96 41.27
CA ALA A 432 -11.44 -7.78 41.94
C ALA A 432 -10.85 -6.36 41.75
N LEU A 433 -11.62 -5.42 41.19
CA LEU A 433 -11.16 -4.06 40.87
C LEU A 433 -10.85 -3.17 42.09
N GLN A 434 -11.20 -3.59 43.31
CA GLN A 434 -11.04 -2.79 44.54
C GLN A 434 -9.71 -2.98 45.29
N SER A 435 -8.77 -3.77 44.76
CA SER A 435 -7.47 -3.93 45.42
C SER A 435 -6.68 -2.62 45.46
N LYS A 436 -6.02 -2.35 46.60
CA LYS A 436 -5.12 -1.22 46.73
C LYS A 436 -3.81 -1.43 45.97
N SER A 437 -3.34 -2.68 45.85
CA SER A 437 -2.15 -3.05 45.08
C SER A 437 -2.59 -3.80 43.82
N THR A 438 -2.07 -3.38 42.65
CA THR A 438 -2.53 -3.85 41.33
C THR A 438 -1.36 -4.14 40.41
N GLU A 439 -1.51 -5.12 39.52
CA GLU A 439 -0.51 -5.53 38.53
C GLU A 439 -0.14 -4.37 37.60
N GLU A 440 -1.14 -3.62 37.12
CA GLU A 440 -0.90 -2.43 36.31
C GLU A 440 -0.22 -1.31 37.10
N GLY A 441 -0.44 -1.24 38.42
CA GLY A 441 0.25 -0.32 39.32
C GLY A 441 1.73 -0.67 39.47
N PHE A 442 2.07 -1.96 39.56
CA PHE A 442 3.47 -2.42 39.59
C PHE A 442 4.17 -2.05 38.29
N GLY A 443 3.57 -2.39 37.14
CA GLY A 443 4.13 -2.05 35.83
C GLY A 443 4.33 -0.54 35.63
N LEU A 444 3.38 0.27 36.10
CA LEU A 444 3.50 1.74 36.08
C LEU A 444 4.67 2.25 36.93
N GLN A 445 4.80 1.77 38.17
CA GLN A 445 5.87 2.18 39.07
C GLN A 445 7.24 1.74 38.55
N ALA A 446 7.34 0.54 37.98
CA ALA A 446 8.57 0.05 37.33
C ALA A 446 8.97 0.92 36.13
N ALA A 447 8.02 1.25 35.25
CA ALA A 447 8.29 2.13 34.10
C ALA A 447 8.72 3.55 34.53
N ILE A 448 8.12 4.09 35.59
CA ILE A 448 8.53 5.36 36.20
C ILE A 448 9.97 5.26 36.72
N ASN A 449 10.32 4.17 37.40
CA ASN A 449 11.65 3.98 37.96
C ASN A 449 12.72 3.81 36.89
N ASP A 450 12.44 3.03 35.85
CA ASP A 450 13.36 2.83 34.73
C ASP A 450 13.64 4.15 34.01
N LEU A 451 12.60 4.83 33.53
CA LEU A 451 12.77 6.08 32.79
C LEU A 451 13.23 7.23 33.68
N GLY A 452 12.85 7.23 34.96
CA GLY A 452 13.37 8.21 35.91
C GLY A 452 14.89 8.08 36.08
N ARG A 453 15.42 6.85 36.14
CA ARG A 453 16.87 6.63 36.14
C ARG A 453 17.51 7.04 34.82
N ASP A 454 16.91 6.65 33.69
CA ASP A 454 17.47 6.88 32.35
C ASP A 454 17.48 8.37 31.96
N GLU A 455 16.40 9.10 32.21
CA GLU A 455 16.21 10.48 31.72
C GLU A 455 16.63 11.55 32.73
N LEU A 456 16.49 11.29 34.03
CA LEU A 456 16.72 12.27 35.09
C LEU A 456 17.95 11.94 35.97
N GLY A 457 18.55 10.76 35.78
CA GLY A 457 19.78 10.33 36.45
C GLY A 457 19.70 10.40 37.98
N THR A 458 20.74 10.96 38.60
CA THR A 458 20.89 11.04 40.06
C THR A 458 19.89 11.98 40.74
N SER A 459 19.21 12.84 39.97
CA SER A 459 18.19 13.76 40.49
C SER A 459 16.87 13.04 40.77
N PHE A 460 16.64 11.88 40.16
CA PHE A 460 15.45 11.08 40.37
C PHE A 460 15.59 10.14 41.56
N LYS A 461 14.56 10.12 42.41
CA LYS A 461 14.47 9.21 43.55
C LYS A 461 13.49 8.09 43.20
N PRO A 462 13.95 6.84 43.06
CA PRO A 462 13.07 5.72 42.78
C PRO A 462 11.95 5.61 43.82
N ILE A 463 10.75 5.34 43.33
CA ILE A 463 9.59 5.05 44.16
C ILE A 463 9.52 3.56 44.46
N ARG A 464 8.78 3.19 45.50
CA ARG A 464 8.51 1.78 45.80
C ARG A 464 7.60 1.20 44.71
N GLU A 465 7.95 0.02 44.23
CA GLU A 465 7.10 -0.83 43.40
C GLU A 465 6.27 -1.73 44.31
N ASP A 466 5.07 -1.27 44.69
CA ASP A 466 4.12 -1.95 45.57
C ASP A 466 2.72 -2.07 44.96
N GLY A 467 2.53 -1.62 43.73
CA GLY A 467 1.27 -1.66 43.00
C GLY A 467 0.23 -0.63 43.48
N ASP A 468 0.53 0.19 44.49
CA ASP A 468 -0.38 1.23 44.97
C ASP A 468 -0.09 2.59 44.31
N ILE A 469 -0.97 2.97 43.39
CA ILE A 469 -0.89 4.26 42.70
C ILE A 469 -1.37 5.38 43.63
N GLY A 470 -0.45 5.89 44.45
CA GLY A 470 -0.67 6.97 45.40
C GLY A 470 -0.02 8.31 45.00
N PRO A 471 -0.02 9.31 45.90
CA PRO A 471 0.54 10.64 45.63
C PRO A 471 2.01 10.64 45.20
N LYS A 472 2.83 9.71 45.73
CA LYS A 472 4.25 9.58 45.35
C LYS A 472 4.41 9.07 43.92
N THR A 473 3.64 8.06 43.52
CA THR A 473 3.63 7.56 42.14
C THR A 473 3.19 8.65 41.17
N ARG A 474 2.15 9.41 41.53
CA ARG A 474 1.71 10.55 40.72
C ARG A 474 2.77 11.63 40.57
N ALA A 475 3.40 12.05 41.67
CA ALA A 475 4.44 13.08 41.64
C ALA A 475 5.65 12.64 40.79
N ALA A 476 6.05 11.37 40.87
CA ALA A 476 7.10 10.82 40.04
C ALA A 476 6.70 10.73 38.55
N PHE A 477 5.46 10.32 38.27
CA PHE A 477 4.90 10.31 36.92
C PHE A 477 4.89 11.72 36.28
N GLU A 478 4.48 12.75 37.04
CA GLU A 478 4.48 14.16 36.64
C GLU A 478 5.89 14.68 36.28
N GLN A 479 6.95 14.09 36.84
CA GLN A 479 8.34 14.43 36.52
C GLN A 479 8.86 13.64 35.30
N VAL A 480 8.57 12.34 35.23
CA VAL A 480 9.17 11.42 34.26
C VAL A 480 8.53 11.52 32.88
N VAL A 481 7.20 11.69 32.79
CA VAL A 481 6.51 11.74 31.48
C VAL A 481 6.97 12.93 30.62
N PRO A 482 7.10 14.16 31.14
CA PRO A 482 7.62 15.27 30.34
C PRO A 482 9.07 15.07 29.88
N ALA A 483 9.91 14.40 30.69
CA ALA A 483 11.30 14.15 30.37
C ALA A 483 11.48 13.06 29.28
N SER A 484 10.74 11.97 29.42
CA SER A 484 10.82 10.82 28.49
C SER A 484 9.96 10.99 27.22
N GLY A 485 8.89 11.78 27.30
CA GLY A 485 7.86 11.88 26.28
C GLY A 485 6.79 10.78 26.38
N PRO A 486 5.51 11.07 26.08
CA PRO A 486 4.40 10.12 26.26
C PRO A 486 4.54 8.80 25.49
N GLY A 487 5.10 8.85 24.28
CA GLY A 487 5.30 7.67 23.44
C GLY A 487 6.31 6.68 24.02
N ARG A 488 7.49 7.17 24.42
CA ARG A 488 8.55 6.37 25.05
C ARG A 488 8.10 5.82 26.39
N PHE A 489 7.41 6.65 27.19
CA PHE A 489 6.82 6.20 28.44
C PHE A 489 5.84 5.04 28.24
N THR A 490 4.91 5.17 27.29
CA THR A 490 3.92 4.13 27.02
C THR A 490 4.57 2.84 26.53
N ALA A 491 5.60 2.92 25.69
CA ALA A 491 6.35 1.73 25.27
C ALA A 491 7.02 1.03 26.46
N LYS A 492 7.69 1.79 27.35
CA LYS A 492 8.32 1.23 28.55
C LYS A 492 7.32 0.63 29.53
N LEU A 493 6.14 1.23 29.63
CA LEU A 493 5.03 0.67 30.39
C LEU A 493 4.60 -0.68 29.82
N GLY A 494 4.42 -0.80 28.50
CA GLY A 494 4.10 -2.07 27.86
C GLY A 494 5.15 -3.16 28.11
N GLU A 495 6.45 -2.80 28.12
CA GLU A 495 7.54 -3.73 28.50
C GLU A 495 7.35 -4.25 29.92
N ASN A 496 7.16 -3.35 30.89
CA ASN A 496 7.03 -3.69 32.31
C ASN A 496 5.70 -4.39 32.64
N LEU A 497 4.68 -4.26 31.79
CA LEU A 497 3.44 -5.04 31.87
C LEU A 497 3.56 -6.42 31.20
N GLY A 498 4.70 -6.73 30.59
CA GLY A 498 4.95 -8.00 29.93
C GLY A 498 4.30 -8.15 28.55
N PHE A 499 3.71 -7.09 27.99
CA PHE A 499 2.99 -7.13 26.70
C PHE A 499 3.87 -7.42 25.49
N PHE A 500 5.18 -7.45 25.68
CA PHE A 500 6.13 -7.65 24.59
C PHE A 500 7.01 -8.88 24.78
N ASN A 501 6.85 -9.65 25.85
CA ASN A 501 7.71 -10.79 26.20
C ASN A 501 7.37 -12.09 25.46
N ASP A 502 6.76 -12.00 24.28
CA ASP A 502 6.35 -13.16 23.50
C ASP A 502 7.53 -13.69 22.68
N ASP A 503 8.18 -14.73 23.21
CA ASP A 503 8.84 -15.74 22.38
C ASP A 503 7.73 -16.74 21.98
N PRO A 504 7.30 -16.80 20.71
CA PRO A 504 6.33 -17.80 20.27
C PRO A 504 6.93 -19.22 20.18
N PHE A 505 8.22 -19.38 20.52
CA PHE A 505 8.94 -20.65 20.55
C PHE A 505 9.63 -20.84 21.90
N GLY A 506 8.85 -21.23 22.91
CA GLY A 506 9.40 -22.05 24.00
C GLY A 506 9.71 -23.45 23.50
#